data_AF-A0A2V6M7S4-F1
#
_entry.id   AF-A0A2V6M7S4-F1
#
_cell.length_a   1.000
_cell.length_b   1.000
_cell.length_c   1.000
_cell.angle_alpha   90.00
_cell.angle_beta   90.00
_cell.angle_gamma   90.00
#
_symmetry.space_group_name_H-M   'P 1'
#
loop_
_entity.id
_entity.type
_entity.pdbx_description
1 polymer ?
#
loop_
_entity_poly.entity_id
_entity_poly.type
_entity_poly.pdbx_seq_one_letter_code
_entity_poly.pdbx_strand_id
1 'polypeptide(L)'
;ARLERYVIADDVQIEDVTDRLSIFHVLSPTAPALGDGWRLVSAHRFTESGWDVWIDAALHDVVARQLSSAFRFFDAASAEVFRVEEGVPRWGRELTEEIIPIEANLEVRAIDYEKGCYIGQEVI
;
A
#
# COMPACT_ATOMS: atom_id res chain seq x y z
N ALA A 1 -14.85 -6.03 11.01
CA ALA A 1 -16.22 -5.56 10.66
C ALA A 1 -16.57 -5.59 9.16
N ARG A 2 -15.83 -4.94 8.24
CA ARG A 2 -16.21 -4.93 6.79
C ARG A 2 -15.89 -6.26 6.08
N LEU A 3 -14.67 -6.77 6.25
CA LEU A 3 -14.20 -7.98 5.56
C LEU A 3 -14.93 -9.26 5.99
N GLU A 4 -15.34 -9.34 7.27
CA GLU A 4 -16.11 -10.46 7.83
C GLU A 4 -17.40 -10.76 7.05
N ARG A 5 -18.04 -9.73 6.45
CA ARG A 5 -19.28 -9.91 5.67
C ARG A 5 -19.08 -10.72 4.39
N TYR A 6 -17.84 -10.85 3.94
CA TYR A 6 -17.47 -11.59 2.74
C TYR A 6 -16.91 -12.97 3.05
N VAL A 7 -16.77 -13.33 4.34
CA VAL A 7 -16.47 -14.69 4.78
C VAL A 7 -17.77 -15.49 4.74
N ILE A 8 -18.14 -15.98 3.56
CA ILE A 8 -19.41 -16.67 3.33
C ILE A 8 -19.22 -18.18 3.31
N ALA A 9 -18.43 -18.68 2.35
CA ALA A 9 -18.27 -20.11 2.09
C ALA A 9 -16.87 -20.64 2.47
N ASP A 10 -15.89 -19.75 2.60
CA ASP A 10 -14.51 -20.12 2.85
C ASP A 10 -14.21 -20.16 4.35
N ASP A 11 -13.41 -21.15 4.75
CA ASP A 11 -12.87 -21.25 6.11
C ASP A 11 -11.63 -20.36 6.25
N VAL A 12 -11.86 -19.11 6.68
CA VAL A 12 -10.80 -18.11 6.86
C VAL A 12 -10.88 -17.45 8.23
N GLN A 13 -9.72 -17.09 8.76
CA GLN A 13 -9.59 -16.32 9.99
C GLN A 13 -9.04 -14.94 9.68
N ILE A 14 -9.61 -13.91 10.33
CA ILE A 14 -9.18 -12.52 10.19
C ILE A 14 -8.69 -12.05 11.55
N GLU A 15 -7.45 -11.58 11.59
CA GLU A 15 -6.84 -10.96 12.77
C GLU A 15 -6.40 -9.54 12.42
N ASP A 16 -6.72 -8.58 13.29
CA ASP A 16 -6.14 -7.24 13.20
C ASP A 16 -4.75 -7.23 13.81
N VAL A 17 -3.74 -7.00 12.97
CA VAL A 17 -2.33 -6.97 13.36
C VAL A 17 -1.73 -5.57 13.19
N THR A 18 -2.57 -4.53 13.07
CA THR A 18 -2.15 -3.15 12.81
C THR A 18 -1.09 -2.68 13.80
N ASP A 19 -1.27 -2.94 15.09
CA ASP A 19 -0.34 -2.50 16.14
C ASP A 19 0.93 -3.36 16.26
N ARG A 20 0.97 -4.53 15.61
CA ARG A 20 2.11 -5.46 15.65
C ARG A 20 3.17 -5.12 14.62
N LEU A 21 2.80 -4.38 13.57
CA LEU A 21 3.65 -4.13 12.42
C LEU A 21 3.91 -2.65 12.23
N SER A 22 5.13 -2.33 11.78
CA SER A 22 5.48 -1.03 11.25
C SER A 22 5.94 -1.18 9.80
N ILE A 23 5.66 -0.16 8.98
CA ILE A 23 5.98 -0.16 7.55
C ILE A 23 6.71 1.14 7.22
N PHE A 24 7.85 1.02 6.54
CA PHE A 24 8.48 2.14 5.84
C PHE A 24 8.40 1.89 4.34
N HIS A 25 8.11 2.93 3.56
CA HIS A 25 8.26 2.88 2.12
C HIS A 25 9.56 3.57 1.71
N VAL A 26 10.37 2.91 0.89
CA VAL A 26 11.62 3.44 0.37
C VAL A 26 11.51 3.55 -1.15
N LEU A 27 11.58 4.78 -1.66
CA LEU A 27 11.70 5.03 -3.10
C LEU A 27 13.14 4.71 -3.52
N SER A 28 13.32 3.56 -4.15
CA SER A 28 14.62 3.08 -4.60
C SER A 28 14.44 2.05 -5.73
N PRO A 29 15.23 2.13 -6.81
CA PRO A 29 15.19 1.14 -7.88
C PRO A 29 15.73 -0.23 -7.44
N THR A 30 16.51 -0.27 -6.36
CA THR A 30 17.07 -1.51 -5.79
C THR A 30 16.61 -1.73 -4.37
N ALA A 31 16.52 -3.00 -3.96
CA ALA A 31 16.15 -3.35 -2.60
C ALA A 31 17.15 -2.72 -1.61
N PRO A 32 16.66 -2.03 -0.56
CA PRO A 32 17.55 -1.48 0.45
C PRO A 32 18.31 -2.61 1.15
N ALA A 33 19.62 -2.44 1.33
CA ALA A 33 20.48 -3.40 2.02
C ALA A 33 20.22 -3.34 3.53
N LEU A 34 19.20 -4.06 3.95
CA LEU A 34 18.76 -4.15 5.34
C LEU A 34 19.13 -5.52 5.89
N GLY A 35 19.34 -5.60 7.21
CA GLY A 35 19.75 -6.85 7.85
C GLY A 35 18.65 -7.92 7.83
N ASP A 36 18.94 -9.07 8.45
CA ASP A 36 17.98 -10.18 8.52
C ASP A 36 16.75 -9.86 9.40
N GLY A 37 15.64 -10.53 9.11
CA GLY A 37 14.40 -10.50 9.91
C GLY A 37 13.32 -9.52 9.42
N TRP A 38 13.49 -8.91 8.25
CA TRP A 38 12.59 -7.88 7.72
C TRP A 38 11.93 -8.44 6.46
N ARG A 39 10.65 -8.14 6.25
CA ARG A 39 9.96 -8.54 5.02
C ARG A 39 10.01 -7.38 4.02
N LEU A 40 10.81 -7.57 2.97
CA LEU A 40 10.91 -6.65 1.84
C LEU A 40 9.91 -7.03 0.76
N VAL A 41 9.10 -6.06 0.34
CA VAL A 41 8.10 -6.22 -0.72
C VAL A 41 8.31 -5.14 -1.76
N SER A 42 8.53 -5.54 -3.02
CA SER A 42 8.52 -4.58 -4.13
C SER A 42 7.13 -3.96 -4.24
N ALA A 43 7.05 -2.63 -4.29
CA ALA A 43 5.80 -1.90 -4.26
C ALA A 43 5.87 -0.64 -5.14
N HIS A 44 4.78 -0.37 -5.86
CA HIS A 44 4.63 0.80 -6.74
C HIS A 44 3.68 1.84 -6.14
N ARG A 45 3.93 2.25 -4.88
CA ARG A 45 3.02 3.14 -4.14
C ARG A 45 2.86 4.52 -4.79
N PHE A 46 3.91 5.01 -5.44
CA PHE A 46 3.97 6.29 -6.13
C PHE A 46 4.23 6.11 -7.63
N THR A 47 3.71 5.02 -8.21
CA THR A 47 3.97 4.56 -9.60
C THR A 47 5.40 4.13 -9.91
N GLU A 48 6.40 4.79 -9.33
CA GLU A 48 7.80 4.41 -9.41
C GLU A 48 8.11 3.11 -8.65
N SER A 49 9.26 2.51 -8.96
CA SER A 49 9.73 1.34 -8.24
C SER A 49 10.18 1.72 -6.83
N GLY A 50 9.64 1.02 -5.84
CA GLY A 50 10.01 1.20 -4.45
C GLY A 50 9.87 -0.10 -3.66
N TRP A 51 10.19 -0.01 -2.38
CA TRP A 51 10.22 -1.16 -1.48
C TRP A 51 9.48 -0.82 -0.18
N ASP A 52 8.51 -1.65 0.17
CA ASP A 52 7.94 -1.65 1.50
C ASP A 52 8.79 -2.53 2.43
N VAL A 53 9.20 -1.94 3.53
CA VAL A 53 9.95 -2.58 4.60
C VAL A 53 9.00 -2.85 5.75
N TRP A 54 8.56 -4.11 5.85
CA TRP A 54 7.67 -4.56 6.92
C TRP A 54 8.47 -5.14 8.07
N ILE A 55 8.21 -4.65 9.28
CA ILE A 55 8.93 -5.02 10.51
C ILE A 55 7.96 -5.13 11.68
N ASP A 56 8.40 -5.78 12.77
CA ASP A 56 7.72 -5.67 14.05
C ASP A 56 7.73 -4.22 14.53
N ALA A 57 6.60 -3.76 15.09
CA ALA A 57 6.45 -2.38 15.58
C ALA A 57 7.50 -2.01 16.64
N ALA A 58 7.97 -2.97 17.45
CA ALA A 58 9.01 -2.75 18.45
C ALA A 58 10.36 -2.35 17.84
N LEU A 59 10.57 -2.61 16.54
CA LEU A 59 11.81 -2.27 15.82
C LEU A 59 11.74 -0.91 15.11
N HIS A 60 10.60 -0.20 15.16
CA HIS A 60 10.36 1.04 14.40
C HIS A 60 11.52 2.05 14.54
N ASP A 61 11.89 2.44 15.77
CA ASP A 61 12.90 3.48 16.00
C ASP A 61 14.32 3.05 15.61
N VAL A 62 14.62 1.76 15.69
CA VAL A 62 15.93 1.22 15.26
C VAL A 62 16.03 1.29 13.75
N VAL A 63 14.98 0.85 13.06
CA VAL A 63 14.94 0.81 11.60
C VAL A 63 14.84 2.21 11.00
N ALA A 64 14.05 3.12 11.59
CA ALA A 64 13.96 4.51 11.18
C ALA A 64 15.35 5.18 11.18
N ARG A 65 16.16 4.96 12.22
CA ARG A 65 17.53 5.49 12.31
C ARG A 65 18.45 4.88 11.26
N GLN A 66 18.36 3.57 11.03
CA GLN A 66 19.16 2.91 10.00
C GLN A 66 18.83 3.45 8.61
N LEU A 67 17.54 3.55 8.26
CA LEU A 67 17.10 4.11 6.99
C LEU A 67 17.52 5.57 6.82
N SER A 68 17.45 6.38 7.88
CA SER A 68 17.86 7.80 7.84
C SER A 68 19.35 8.01 7.53
N SER A 69 20.20 6.99 7.69
CA SER A 69 21.61 7.07 7.31
C SER A 69 21.86 6.91 5.80
N ALA A 70 20.92 6.30 5.08
CA ALA A 70 21.03 5.98 3.65
C ALA A 70 20.01 6.73 2.78
N PHE A 71 18.88 7.13 3.36
CA PHE A 71 17.76 7.75 2.66
C PHE A 71 17.37 9.07 3.30
N ARG A 72 16.93 10.00 2.46
CA ARG A 72 16.34 11.26 2.93
C ARG A 72 14.91 10.98 3.41
N PHE A 73 14.58 11.44 4.62
CA PHE A 73 13.21 11.41 5.11
C PHE A 73 12.32 12.30 4.25
N PHE A 74 11.16 11.76 3.88
CA PHE A 74 10.15 12.45 3.11
C PHE A 74 8.88 12.56 3.96
N ASP A 75 8.56 13.79 4.36
CA ASP A 75 7.45 14.03 5.28
C ASP A 75 6.08 13.87 4.61
N ALA A 76 5.02 13.85 5.42
CA ALA A 76 3.66 13.61 4.94
C ALA A 76 3.16 14.70 3.96
N ALA A 77 3.59 15.95 4.12
CA ALA A 77 3.17 17.03 3.25
C ALA A 77 3.81 16.90 1.86
N SER A 78 5.11 16.62 1.83
CA SER A 78 5.84 16.40 0.60
C SER A 78 5.39 15.11 -0.10
N ALA A 79 5.08 14.06 0.66
CA ALA A 79 4.50 12.83 0.14
C ALA A 79 3.12 13.04 -0.49
N GLU A 80 2.29 13.94 0.06
CA GLU A 80 1.00 14.27 -0.55
C GLU A 80 1.17 15.02 -1.88
N VAL A 81 2.08 16.00 -1.94
CA VAL A 81 2.41 16.70 -3.19
C VAL A 81 2.88 15.70 -4.25
N PHE A 82 3.85 14.86 -3.90
CA PHE A 82 4.41 13.87 -4.81
C PHE A 82 3.36 12.86 -5.30
N ARG A 83 2.48 12.37 -4.41
CA ARG A 83 1.37 11.48 -4.80
C ARG A 83 0.48 12.09 -5.87
N VAL A 84 0.16 13.39 -5.71
CA VAL A 84 -0.69 14.13 -6.63
C VAL A 84 0.01 14.35 -7.97
N GLU A 85 1.29 14.71 -7.96
CA GLU A 85 2.11 14.85 -9.18
C GLU A 85 2.22 13.53 -9.95
N GLU A 86 2.32 12.41 -9.24
CA GLU A 86 2.34 11.05 -9.79
C GLU A 86 0.94 10.51 -10.18
N GLY A 87 -0.12 11.30 -9.99
CA GLY A 87 -1.48 10.92 -10.36
C GLY A 87 -2.01 9.70 -9.62
N VAL A 88 -1.50 9.41 -8.42
CA VAL A 88 -1.96 8.29 -7.60
C VAL A 88 -3.16 8.76 -6.79
N PRO A 89 -4.37 8.19 -6.90
CA PRO A 89 -5.54 8.64 -6.14
C PRO A 89 -5.59 8.08 -4.70
N ARG A 90 -6.35 8.72 -3.80
CA ARG A 90 -6.47 8.32 -2.37
C ARG A 90 -7.90 8.37 -1.87
N TRP A 91 -8.22 7.43 -0.98
CA TRP A 91 -9.49 7.39 -0.25
C TRP A 91 -9.75 8.65 0.58
N GLY A 92 -10.97 9.18 0.47
CA GLY A 92 -11.39 10.44 1.12
C GLY A 92 -10.99 11.70 0.36
N ARG A 93 -10.40 11.56 -0.83
CA ARG A 93 -10.07 12.64 -1.77
C ARG A 93 -10.68 12.32 -3.14
N GLU A 94 -9.84 11.83 -4.05
CA GLU A 94 -10.25 11.41 -5.40
C GLU A 94 -11.08 10.12 -5.38
N LEU A 95 -10.95 9.29 -4.34
CA LEU A 95 -11.73 8.07 -4.18
C LEU A 95 -12.78 8.24 -3.07
N THR A 96 -14.04 8.00 -3.42
CA THR A 96 -15.19 8.01 -2.51
C THR A 96 -16.11 6.83 -2.84
N GLU A 97 -17.20 6.66 -2.08
CA GLU A 97 -18.22 5.66 -2.39
C GLU A 97 -19.06 6.01 -3.62
N GLU A 98 -18.97 7.25 -4.12
CA GLU A 98 -19.76 7.76 -5.25
C GLU A 98 -19.01 7.69 -6.59
N ILE A 99 -17.70 7.43 -6.57
CA ILE A 99 -16.83 7.42 -7.75
C ILE A 99 -16.45 5.98 -8.08
N ILE A 100 -16.77 5.54 -9.30
CA ILE A 100 -16.41 4.18 -9.74
C ILE A 100 -14.94 4.13 -10.23
N PRO A 101 -14.28 2.95 -10.22
CA PRO A 101 -12.85 2.85 -10.53
C PRO A 101 -12.43 3.42 -11.88
N ILE A 102 -13.27 3.30 -12.92
CA ILE A 102 -12.97 3.83 -14.26
C ILE A 102 -12.95 5.37 -14.29
N GLU A 103 -13.81 6.03 -13.51
CA GLU A 103 -13.84 7.49 -13.37
C GLU A 103 -12.62 8.02 -12.61
N ALA A 104 -12.05 7.19 -11.73
CA ALA A 104 -10.84 7.49 -10.97
C ALA A 104 -9.53 7.08 -11.68
N ASN A 105 -9.58 6.77 -12.98
CA ASN A 105 -8.42 6.35 -13.78
C ASN A 105 -7.71 5.08 -13.22
N LEU A 106 -8.48 4.16 -12.64
CA LEU A 106 -7.96 2.91 -12.07
C LEU A 106 -8.08 1.70 -13.01
N GLU A 107 -8.77 1.85 -14.14
CA GLU A 107 -9.07 0.76 -15.07
C GLU A 107 -7.84 -0.07 -15.45
N VAL A 108 -6.81 0.59 -15.99
CA VAL A 108 -5.62 -0.10 -16.54
C VAL A 108 -4.77 -0.78 -15.45
N ARG A 109 -4.85 -0.33 -14.19
CA ARG A 109 -3.90 -0.74 -13.13
C ARG A 109 -4.50 -1.53 -11.99
N ALA A 110 -5.83 -1.49 -11.81
CA ALA A 110 -6.50 -2.09 -10.65
C ALA A 110 -7.73 -2.92 -11.02
N ILE A 111 -8.14 -2.94 -12.29
CA ILE A 111 -9.23 -3.79 -12.79
C ILE A 111 -8.62 -4.88 -13.67
N ASP A 112 -9.06 -6.11 -13.43
CA ASP A 112 -8.74 -7.25 -14.26
C ASP A 112 -10.07 -7.84 -14.75
N TYR A 113 -10.29 -7.75 -16.06
CA TYR A 113 -11.51 -8.21 -16.72
C TYR A 113 -11.52 -9.72 -16.98
N GLU A 114 -10.39 -10.40 -16.78
CA GLU A 114 -10.19 -11.82 -17.11
C GLU A 114 -10.11 -12.73 -15.87
N LYS A 115 -9.82 -12.19 -14.68
CA LYS A 115 -9.67 -12.97 -13.42
C LYS A 115 -10.96 -13.62 -12.88
N GLY A 116 -12.08 -13.52 -13.59
CA GLY A 116 -13.39 -14.07 -13.19
C GLY A 116 -14.22 -13.11 -12.34
N CYS A 117 -15.35 -13.59 -11.81
CA CYS A 117 -16.34 -12.76 -11.13
C CYS A 117 -15.83 -12.17 -9.80
N TYR A 118 -15.97 -10.85 -9.62
CA TYR A 118 -15.69 -10.18 -8.35
C TYR A 118 -16.79 -9.17 -7.99
N ILE A 119 -16.82 -8.78 -6.71
CA ILE A 119 -17.85 -7.87 -6.17
C ILE A 119 -17.78 -6.51 -6.85
N GLY A 120 -18.93 -6.02 -7.32
CA GLY A 120 -19.06 -4.72 -7.98
C GLY A 120 -18.65 -4.72 -9.46
N GLN A 121 -18.40 -5.88 -10.07
CA GLN A 121 -18.03 -5.96 -11.48
C GLN A 121 -19.13 -5.47 -12.43
N GLU A 122 -20.41 -5.69 -12.12
CA GLU A 122 -21.53 -5.36 -13.01
C GLU A 122 -21.73 -3.86 -13.25
N VAL A 123 -21.12 -3.01 -12.42
CA VAL A 123 -21.19 -1.54 -12.52
C VAL A 123 -19.95 -0.92 -13.15
N ILE A 124 -18.97 -1.74 -13.53
CA ILE A 124 -17.76 -1.35 -14.27
C ILE A 124 -18.05 -1.51 -15.76
#